data_AF-A0A7J8AC97-F1
#
_entry.id   AF-A0A7J8AC97-F1
#
_cell.length_a   1.000
_cell.length_b   1.000
_cell.length_c   1.000
_cell.angle_alpha   90.00
_cell.angle_beta   90.00
_cell.angle_gamma   90.00
#
_symmetry.space_group_name_H-M   'P 1'
#
loop_
_entity.id
_entity.type
_entity.pdbx_description
1 polymer ?
#
loop_
_entity_poly.entity_id
_entity_poly.type
_entity_poly.pdbx_seq_one_letter_code
_entity_poly.pdbx_strand_id
1 'polypeptide(L)'
;MASGRGASLSMSMSVTDGTLDTDKISGKPENTYILRPVFQQRFRPSVVKECIHAVLKEELATAEYSPEETPSLTKRLSETIKDKLKTMGFDRYKMVVQVVIGEQRGEGVFMAARCFWDADTDNYTQDVFMNDSLFCVAAAFGCFYY
;
A
#
# COMPACT_ATOMS: atom_id res chain seq x y z
N MET A 1 64.09 -32.49 38.84
CA MET A 1 64.59 -31.24 39.44
C MET A 1 64.69 -30.20 38.35
N ALA A 2 63.91 -29.11 38.45
CA ALA A 2 64.05 -27.78 37.81
C ALA A 2 64.19 -27.71 36.26
N SER A 3 63.79 -26.69 35.51
CA SER A 3 62.96 -25.49 35.66
C SER A 3 63.05 -24.76 34.30
N GLY A 4 61.94 -24.26 33.76
CA GLY A 4 61.88 -22.91 33.17
C GLY A 4 62.07 -22.67 31.66
N ARG A 5 60.96 -22.22 31.05
CA ARG A 5 60.76 -20.97 30.26
C ARG A 5 60.73 -20.99 28.71
N GLY A 6 59.60 -20.44 28.19
CA GLY A 6 59.49 -19.59 26.97
C GLY A 6 58.97 -20.31 25.70
N ALA A 7 57.66 -20.41 25.43
CA ALA A 7 56.67 -19.42 24.95
C ALA A 7 56.50 -19.34 23.41
N SER A 8 55.23 -19.17 22.99
CA SER A 8 54.64 -18.90 21.65
C SER A 8 54.20 -20.14 20.84
N LEU A 9 53.01 -20.20 20.20
CA LEU A 9 51.88 -19.26 20.10
C LEU A 9 50.60 -20.09 19.82
N SER A 10 49.47 -19.64 20.37
CA SER A 10 48.17 -20.31 20.44
C SER A 10 47.25 -20.04 19.25
N MET A 11 46.30 -20.94 18.97
CA MET A 11 44.94 -20.55 18.59
C MET A 11 43.94 -21.70 18.85
N SER A 12 43.19 -21.57 19.93
CA SER A 12 42.03 -22.40 20.28
C SER A 12 40.76 -21.61 19.98
N MET A 13 39.84 -22.21 19.21
CA MET A 13 38.50 -21.68 18.97
C MET A 13 37.64 -21.85 20.22
N SER A 14 36.99 -20.78 20.65
CA SER A 14 35.92 -20.81 21.65
C SER A 14 34.73 -20.00 21.13
N VAL A 15 33.60 -20.68 21.07
CA VAL A 15 32.27 -20.17 20.71
C VAL A 15 31.70 -19.41 21.90
N THR A 16 31.19 -18.19 21.70
CA THR A 16 30.13 -17.61 22.55
C THR A 16 29.25 -16.65 21.75
N ASP A 17 27.97 -16.70 22.12
CA ASP A 17 26.74 -16.12 21.59
C ASP A 17 26.55 -14.60 21.84
N GLY A 18 25.63 -13.98 21.07
CA GLY A 18 25.13 -12.59 21.19
C GLY A 18 25.99 -11.53 20.47
N THR A 19 25.51 -10.65 19.59
CA THR A 19 24.27 -9.85 19.61
C THR A 19 23.99 -9.34 18.18
N LEU A 20 22.74 -9.36 17.72
CA LEU A 20 22.33 -8.78 16.44
C LEU A 20 22.06 -7.28 16.60
N ASP A 21 23.01 -6.45 16.19
CA ASP A 21 22.80 -5.02 16.07
C ASP A 21 21.84 -4.73 14.91
N THR A 22 20.65 -4.26 15.29
CA THR A 22 19.59 -3.82 14.40
C THR A 22 19.90 -2.38 13.98
N ASP A 23 20.71 -2.20 12.93
CA ASP A 23 20.83 -0.90 12.30
C ASP A 23 19.75 -0.71 11.23
N LYS A 24 18.78 0.12 11.59
CA LYS A 24 17.76 0.67 10.68
C LYS A 24 18.42 1.50 9.59
N ILE A 25 18.72 0.87 8.46
CA ILE A 25 18.94 1.59 7.20
C ILE A 25 17.56 1.90 6.63
N SER A 26 17.03 3.07 7.01
CA SER A 26 16.03 3.80 6.23
C SER A 26 16.71 4.25 4.92
N GLY A 27 16.99 3.30 4.03
CA GLY A 27 17.50 3.57 2.71
C GLY A 27 16.40 4.27 1.92
N LYS A 28 16.63 5.53 1.54
CA LYS A 28 15.98 6.05 0.34
C LYS A 28 16.27 5.04 -0.78
N PRO A 29 15.29 4.60 -1.59
CA PRO A 29 15.61 3.74 -2.71
C PRO A 29 16.65 4.47 -3.56
N GLU A 30 17.83 3.87 -3.73
CA GLU A 30 18.80 4.40 -4.68
C GLU A 30 18.15 4.44 -6.05
N ASN A 31 18.45 5.49 -6.83
CA ASN A 31 17.95 5.65 -8.20
C ASN A 31 18.54 4.54 -9.09
N THR A 32 17.94 3.37 -9.00
CA THR A 32 18.17 2.26 -9.88
C THR A 32 17.32 2.58 -11.12
N TYR A 33 17.92 2.72 -12.30
CA TYR A 33 17.26 3.04 -13.57
C TYR A 33 16.30 1.92 -14.01
N ILE A 34 15.29 1.62 -13.19
CA ILE A 34 14.29 0.58 -13.38
C ILE A 34 13.17 1.21 -14.18
N LEU A 35 13.16 0.95 -15.49
CA LEU A 35 12.16 1.47 -16.41
C LEU A 35 10.88 0.62 -16.43
N ARG A 36 10.87 -0.55 -15.78
CA ARG A 36 9.71 -1.44 -15.74
C ARG A 36 9.61 -2.12 -14.38
N PRO A 37 8.41 -2.16 -13.77
CA PRO A 37 8.21 -2.88 -12.52
C PRO A 37 8.45 -4.38 -12.72
N VAL A 38 8.99 -5.04 -11.70
CA VAL A 38 9.10 -6.50 -11.68
C VAL A 38 7.69 -7.10 -11.73
N PHE A 39 7.50 -8.22 -12.43
CA PHE A 39 6.17 -8.82 -12.66
C PHE A 39 5.32 -9.02 -11.38
N GLN A 40 5.97 -9.27 -10.25
CA GLN A 40 5.31 -9.43 -8.95
C GLN A 40 4.86 -8.11 -8.33
N GLN A 41 5.55 -7.01 -8.63
CA GLN A 41 5.30 -5.66 -8.09
C GLN A 41 4.39 -4.81 -8.99
N ARG A 42 4.03 -5.31 -10.17
CA ARG A 42 3.13 -4.61 -11.11
C ARG A 42 1.77 -4.37 -10.47
N PHE A 43 1.18 -3.21 -10.71
CA PHE A 43 -0.19 -2.93 -10.32
C PHE A 43 -1.16 -3.94 -10.95
N ARG A 44 -1.90 -4.67 -10.10
CA ARG A 44 -2.89 -5.68 -10.53
C ARG A 44 -4.30 -5.17 -10.23
N PRO A 45 -5.06 -4.69 -11.24
CA PRO A 45 -6.37 -4.10 -11.02
C PRO A 45 -7.34 -5.01 -10.26
N SER A 46 -7.30 -6.32 -10.50
CA SER A 46 -8.19 -7.29 -9.83
C SER A 46 -7.95 -7.36 -8.32
N VAL A 47 -6.69 -7.47 -7.89
CA VAL A 47 -6.35 -7.57 -6.46
C VAL A 47 -6.64 -6.25 -5.75
N VAL A 48 -6.34 -5.13 -6.40
CA VAL A 48 -6.65 -3.78 -5.88
C VAL A 48 -8.17 -3.60 -5.79
N LYS A 49 -8.94 -4.06 -6.78
CA LYS A 49 -10.40 -4.01 -6.76
C LYS A 49 -10.99 -4.81 -5.60
N GLU A 50 -10.52 -6.04 -5.38
CA GLU A 50 -10.95 -6.87 -4.24
C GLU A 50 -10.63 -6.20 -2.90
N CYS A 51 -9.45 -5.59 -2.78
CA CYS A 51 -9.07 -4.83 -1.59
C CYS A 51 -10.01 -3.64 -1.33
N ILE A 52 -10.33 -2.86 -2.38
CA ILE A 52 -11.27 -1.74 -2.29
C ILE A 52 -12.65 -2.27 -1.88
N HIS A 53 -13.15 -3.30 -2.57
CA HIS A 53 -14.46 -3.89 -2.30
C HIS A 53 -14.61 -4.37 -0.86
N ALA A 54 -13.57 -5.02 -0.32
CA ALA A 54 -13.56 -5.48 1.06
C ALA A 54 -13.68 -4.33 2.06
N VAL A 55 -12.94 -3.22 1.86
CA VAL A 55 -13.01 -2.03 2.71
C VAL A 55 -14.38 -1.37 2.62
N LEU A 56 -14.89 -1.18 1.40
CA LEU A 56 -16.20 -0.55 1.20
C LEU A 56 -17.30 -1.37 1.88
N LYS A 57 -17.28 -2.70 1.72
CA LYS A 57 -18.27 -3.57 2.33
C LYS A 57 -18.17 -3.59 3.86
N GLU A 58 -16.97 -3.59 4.42
CA GLU A 58 -16.75 -3.57 5.88
C GLU A 58 -17.28 -2.28 6.51
N GLU A 59 -17.05 -1.14 5.88
CA GLU A 59 -17.34 0.18 6.45
C GLU A 59 -18.73 0.71 6.09
N LEU A 60 -19.26 0.38 4.91
CA LEU A 60 -20.50 0.97 4.38
C LEU A 60 -21.71 0.03 4.45
N ALA A 61 -21.52 -1.25 4.81
CA ALA A 61 -22.66 -2.19 4.91
C ALA A 61 -23.69 -1.78 5.96
N THR A 62 -23.27 -1.12 7.04
CA THR A 62 -24.16 -0.66 8.13
C THR A 62 -24.20 0.87 8.25
N ALA A 63 -23.58 1.60 7.32
CA ALA A 63 -23.54 3.06 7.37
C ALA A 63 -24.78 3.67 6.71
N GLU A 64 -25.37 4.67 7.35
CA GLU A 64 -26.43 5.50 6.77
C GLU A 64 -25.86 6.84 6.31
N TYR A 65 -26.51 7.46 5.32
CA TYR A 65 -26.10 8.76 4.83
C TYR A 65 -26.40 9.85 5.86
N SER A 66 -25.34 10.48 6.37
CA SER A 66 -25.44 11.70 7.18
C SER A 66 -24.55 12.79 6.59
N PRO A 67 -25.09 13.97 6.24
CA PRO A 67 -24.30 15.05 5.62
C PRO A 67 -23.19 15.58 6.54
N GLU A 68 -23.35 15.45 7.86
CA GLU A 68 -22.36 15.90 8.84
C GLU A 68 -21.19 14.92 8.96
N GLU A 69 -21.46 13.60 8.87
CA GLU A 69 -20.44 12.56 9.05
C GLU A 69 -19.78 12.14 7.74
N THR A 70 -20.47 12.30 6.60
CA THR A 70 -20.00 11.88 5.27
C THR A 70 -18.61 12.41 4.90
N PRO A 71 -18.24 13.68 5.16
CA PRO A 71 -16.91 14.19 4.85
C PRO A 71 -15.81 13.46 5.64
N SER A 72 -16.05 13.19 6.92
CA SER A 72 -15.14 12.45 7.80
C SER A 72 -15.00 10.99 7.34
N LEU A 73 -16.13 10.34 7.06
CA LEU A 73 -16.19 8.98 6.52
C LEU A 73 -15.44 8.84 5.19
N THR A 74 -15.66 9.77 4.26
CA THR A 74 -14.99 9.79 2.95
C THR A 74 -13.48 9.89 3.10
N LYS A 75 -13.00 10.80 3.97
CA LYS A 75 -11.58 10.96 4.24
C LYS A 75 -11.00 9.68 4.85
N ARG A 76 -11.65 9.12 5.86
CA ARG A 76 -11.25 7.87 6.53
C ARG A 76 -11.14 6.72 5.54
N LEU A 77 -12.15 6.51 4.69
CA LEU A 77 -12.12 5.50 3.63
C LEU A 77 -10.96 5.69 2.66
N SER A 78 -10.71 6.92 2.21
CA SER A 78 -9.61 7.22 1.30
C SER A 78 -8.25 6.90 1.92
N GLU A 79 -8.07 7.15 3.21
CA GLU A 79 -6.86 6.84 3.96
C GLU A 79 -6.71 5.34 4.18
N THR A 80 -7.75 4.66 4.64
CA THR A 80 -7.76 3.21 4.85
C THR A 80 -7.46 2.43 3.57
N ILE A 81 -8.07 2.79 2.45
CA ILE A 81 -7.80 2.16 1.15
C ILE A 81 -6.34 2.41 0.77
N LYS A 82 -5.88 3.66 0.78
CA LYS A 82 -4.50 4.02 0.43
C LYS A 82 -3.48 3.27 1.29
N ASP A 83 -3.72 3.12 2.58
CA ASP A 83 -2.80 2.45 3.48
C ASP A 83 -2.81 0.93 3.30
N LYS A 84 -3.97 0.30 3.04
CA LYS A 84 -4.03 -1.10 2.61
C LYS A 84 -3.30 -1.32 1.28
N LEU A 85 -3.41 -0.40 0.31
CA LEU A 85 -2.67 -0.52 -0.95
C LEU A 85 -1.16 -0.40 -0.76
N LYS A 86 -0.69 0.42 0.18
CA LYS A 86 0.75 0.51 0.49
C LYS A 86 1.31 -0.79 1.08
N THR A 87 0.52 -1.55 1.83
CA THR A 87 0.99 -2.82 2.43
C THR A 87 1.04 -3.97 1.43
N MET A 88 0.44 -3.83 0.24
CA MET A 88 0.42 -4.86 -0.81
C MET A 88 1.75 -5.01 -1.57
N GLY A 89 2.77 -4.21 -1.25
CA GLY A 89 4.12 -4.39 -1.79
C GLY A 89 4.31 -3.86 -3.22
N PHE A 90 3.50 -2.88 -3.63
CA PHE A 90 3.72 -2.14 -4.88
C PHE A 90 4.93 -1.22 -4.75
N ASP A 91 6.10 -1.73 -5.13
CA ASP A 91 7.34 -0.96 -5.10
C ASP A 91 7.38 0.09 -6.22
N ARG A 92 7.96 1.24 -5.91
CA ARG A 92 8.05 2.41 -6.80
C ARG A 92 6.72 2.93 -7.38
N TYR A 93 5.59 2.70 -6.70
CA TYR A 93 4.29 3.25 -7.09
C TYR A 93 3.85 4.39 -6.17
N LYS A 94 3.41 5.49 -6.79
CA LYS A 94 2.62 6.52 -6.14
C LYS A 94 1.15 6.15 -6.23
N MET A 95 0.54 5.91 -5.07
CA MET A 95 -0.88 5.59 -4.95
C MET A 95 -1.71 6.86 -4.75
N VAL A 96 -2.73 7.02 -5.58
CA VAL A 96 -3.75 8.06 -5.44
C VAL A 96 -5.10 7.39 -5.33
N VAL A 97 -5.87 7.74 -4.30
CA VAL A 97 -7.22 7.19 -4.08
C VAL A 97 -8.21 8.34 -4.07
N GLN A 98 -9.27 8.22 -4.86
CA GLN A 98 -10.40 9.13 -4.90
C GLN A 98 -11.64 8.38 -4.44
N VAL A 99 -12.33 8.93 -3.43
CA VAL A 99 -13.58 8.37 -2.90
C VAL A 99 -14.66 9.44 -3.04
N VAL A 100 -15.82 9.03 -3.53
CA VAL A 100 -17.01 9.86 -3.68
C VAL A 100 -18.17 9.12 -3.03
N ILE A 101 -18.80 9.75 -2.04
CA ILE A 101 -20.03 9.27 -1.40
C ILE A 101 -21.16 10.22 -1.76
N GLY A 102 -22.31 9.67 -2.11
CA GLY A 102 -23.53 10.45 -2.33
C GLY A 102 -24.76 9.73 -1.79
N GLU A 103 -25.83 10.49 -1.61
CA GLU A 103 -27.11 9.96 -1.11
C GLU A 103 -27.86 9.21 -2.22
N GLN A 104 -28.46 8.08 -1.88
CA GLN A 104 -29.24 7.27 -2.82
C GLN A 104 -30.71 7.71 -2.82
N ARG A 105 -31.03 8.72 -3.63
CA ARG A 105 -32.41 9.22 -3.82
C ARG A 105 -32.98 8.97 -5.22
N GLY A 106 -32.39 8.03 -5.97
CA GLY A 106 -32.75 7.75 -7.36
C GLY A 106 -32.13 8.72 -8.37
N GLU A 107 -31.12 9.49 -7.97
CA GLU A 107 -30.33 10.32 -8.87
C GLU A 107 -29.31 9.50 -9.68
N GLY A 108 -29.01 9.94 -10.90
CA GLY A 108 -27.99 9.34 -11.75
C GLY A 108 -26.65 10.07 -11.61
N VAL A 109 -25.59 9.33 -11.29
CA VAL A 109 -24.22 9.87 -11.21
C VAL A 109 -23.30 9.11 -12.17
N PHE A 110 -22.47 9.86 -12.88
CA PHE A 110 -21.45 9.31 -13.77
C PHE A 110 -20.07 9.83 -13.36
N MET A 111 -19.17 8.90 -13.00
CA MET A 111 -17.77 9.22 -12.67
C MET A 111 -16.86 8.81 -13.83
N ALA A 112 -16.01 9.74 -14.27
CA ALA A 112 -14.99 9.48 -15.26
C ALA A 112 -13.67 10.15 -14.86
N ALA A 113 -12.56 9.50 -15.19
CA ALA A 113 -11.22 10.02 -15.05
C ALA A 113 -10.56 10.13 -16.42
N ARG A 114 -9.82 11.22 -16.65
CA ARG A 114 -8.95 11.38 -17.82
C ARG A 114 -7.51 11.44 -17.33
N CYS A 115 -6.69 10.50 -17.78
CA CYS A 115 -5.31 10.34 -17.34
C CYS A 115 -4.37 10.46 -18.54
N PHE A 116 -3.22 11.11 -18.32
CA PHE A 116 -2.08 11.09 -19.23
C PHE A 116 -0.94 10.38 -18.50
N TRP A 117 -0.68 9.14 -18.88
CA TRP A 117 0.10 8.20 -18.09
C TRP A 117 0.78 7.16 -18.98
N ASP A 118 1.71 6.40 -18.42
CA ASP A 118 2.43 5.35 -19.14
C ASP A 118 1.57 4.08 -19.25
N ALA A 119 1.28 3.66 -20.49
CA ALA A 119 0.42 2.51 -20.76
C ALA A 119 1.01 1.15 -20.30
N ASP A 120 2.33 1.07 -20.12
CA ASP A 120 2.99 -0.16 -19.72
C ASP A 120 3.00 -0.33 -18.18
N THR A 121 3.22 0.77 -17.45
CA THR A 121 3.50 0.74 -16.01
C THR A 121 2.35 1.23 -15.15
N ASP A 122 1.61 2.25 -15.60
CA ASP A 122 0.57 2.90 -14.83
C ASP A 122 -0.77 2.20 -15.02
N ASN A 123 -1.58 2.19 -13.98
CA ASN A 123 -2.87 1.52 -14.04
C ASN A 123 -3.86 2.07 -13.01
N TYR A 124 -5.14 1.80 -13.22
CA TYR A 124 -6.22 2.22 -12.34
C TYR A 124 -7.23 1.10 -12.15
N THR A 125 -7.98 1.21 -11.07
CA THR A 125 -9.17 0.39 -10.86
C THR A 125 -10.19 1.21 -10.10
N GLN A 126 -11.45 0.83 -10.25
CA GLN A 126 -12.53 1.44 -9.48
C GLN A 126 -13.50 0.36 -9.02
N ASP A 127 -14.15 0.64 -7.90
CA ASP A 127 -15.23 -0.16 -7.38
C ASP A 127 -16.39 0.72 -6.90
N VAL A 128 -17.59 0.15 -6.99
CA VAL A 128 -18.83 0.83 -6.64
C VAL A 128 -19.56 -0.01 -5.61
N PHE A 129 -19.90 0.63 -4.49
CA PHE A 129 -20.73 0.06 -3.45
C PHE A 129 -22.03 0.86 -3.35
N MET A 130 -23.15 0.18 -3.15
CA MET A 130 -24.47 0.78 -3.00
C MET A 130 -25.19 0.10 -1.85
N ASN A 131 -25.83 0.88 -0.99
CA ASN A 131 -26.77 0.40 0.02
C ASN A 131 -28.11 1.14 -0.14
N ASP A 132 -29.04 1.00 0.80
CA ASP A 132 -30.37 1.62 0.65
C ASP A 132 -30.35 3.16 0.80
N SER A 133 -29.35 3.72 1.47
CA SER A 133 -29.27 5.14 1.85
C SER A 133 -28.23 5.96 1.06
N LEU A 134 -27.15 5.34 0.62
CA LEU A 134 -26.01 5.96 -0.06
C LEU A 134 -25.40 5.06 -1.15
N PHE A 135 -24.67 5.71 -2.04
CA PHE A 135 -23.72 5.07 -2.95
C PHE A 135 -22.31 5.59 -2.67
N CYS A 136 -21.32 4.75 -2.93
CA CYS A 136 -19.91 5.10 -2.84
C CYS A 136 -19.17 4.60 -4.07
N VAL A 137 -18.40 5.48 -4.70
CA VAL A 137 -17.49 5.15 -5.78
C VAL A 137 -16.07 5.42 -5.31
N ALA A 138 -15.22 4.39 -5.33
CA ALA A 138 -13.81 4.50 -4.99
C ALA A 138 -12.95 4.14 -6.20
N ALA A 139 -12.06 5.04 -6.61
CA ALA A 139 -11.06 4.82 -7.64
C ALA A 139 -9.65 4.89 -7.04
N ALA A 140 -8.80 3.95 -7.44
CA ALA A 140 -7.39 3.92 -7.10
C ALA A 140 -6.55 3.99 -8.38
N PHE A 141 -5.54 4.84 -8.37
CA PHE A 141 -4.57 5.04 -9.44
C PHE A 141 -3.19 4.70 -8.91
N GLY A 142 -2.49 3.80 -9.60
CA GLY A 142 -1.09 3.50 -9.38
C GLY A 142 -0.26 4.09 -10.50
N CYS A 143 0.53 5.12 -10.19
CA CYS A 143 1.49 5.72 -11.11
C CYS A 143 2.91 5.30 -10.71
N PHE A 144 3.64 4.71 -11.64
CA PHE A 144 5.03 4.29 -11.45
C PHE A 144 5.95 5.52 -11.45
N TYR A 145 6.89 5.59 -10.51
CA TYR A 145 7.92 6.64 -10.50
C TYR A 145 9.27 6.07 -10.93
N TYR A 146 9.86 6.73 -11.92
CA TYR A 146 11.11 6.35 -12.59
C TYR A 146 12.35 6.71 -11.80
#